data_AF-A0A2K3K8Z2-F1
#
_entry.id   AF-A0A2K3K8Z2-F1
#
_cell.length_a   1.000
_cell.length_b   1.000
_cell.length_c   1.000
_cell.angle_alpha   90.00
_cell.angle_beta   90.00
_cell.angle_gamma   90.00
#
_symmetry.space_group_name_H-M   'P 1'
#
loop_
_entity.id
_entity.type
_entity.pdbx_description
1 polymer ?
#
loop_
_entity_poly.entity_id
_entity_poly.type
_entity_poly.pdbx_seq_one_letter_code
_entity_poly.pdbx_strand_id
1 'polypeptide(L)'
;FPVVKTHRLLEKSVKGAIPVGEIAALYLASILEYLTAEVLYLAGKEIKSPNVERITESPSKRRKISEQITEEHLQHAIEGDYELETLFNSLDVSWNNKTAKE
;
A
#
# COMPACT_ATOMS: atom_id res chain seq x y z
N PHE A 1 -5.01 -8.96 9.82
CA PHE A 1 -4.49 -9.93 8.82
C PHE A 1 -4.65 -11.38 9.33
N PRO A 2 -4.88 -12.39 8.46
CA PRO A 2 -5.26 -13.74 8.91
C PRO A 2 -4.05 -14.59 9.35
N VAL A 3 -3.75 -14.60 10.66
CA VAL A 3 -2.61 -15.33 11.25
C VAL A 3 -2.56 -16.82 10.84
N VAL A 4 -3.69 -17.54 10.93
CA VAL A 4 -3.76 -18.97 10.57
C VAL A 4 -3.43 -19.22 9.10
N LYS A 5 -3.86 -18.31 8.21
CA LYS A 5 -3.53 -18.41 6.78
C LYS A 5 -2.04 -18.15 6.56
N THR A 6 -1.48 -17.14 7.22
CA THR A 6 -0.04 -16.84 7.17
C THR A 6 0.79 -18.02 7.65
N HIS A 7 0.41 -18.67 8.75
CA HIS A 7 1.09 -19.88 9.25
C HIS A 7 1.13 -21.00 8.22
N ARG A 8 -0.04 -21.34 7.62
CA ARG A 8 -0.13 -22.36 6.56
C ARG A 8 0.69 -22.01 5.31
N LEU A 9 0.82 -20.73 4.98
CA LEU A 9 1.67 -20.29 3.86
C LEU A 9 3.15 -20.45 4.19
N LEU A 10 3.56 -20.12 5.42
CA LEU A 10 4.93 -20.32 5.89
C LEU A 10 5.32 -21.81 5.87
N GLU A 11 4.46 -22.70 6.38
CA GLU A 11 4.68 -24.15 6.34
C GLU A 11 4.90 -24.68 4.92
N LYS A 12 4.18 -24.11 3.94
CA LYS A 12 4.34 -24.47 2.52
C LYS A 12 5.61 -23.91 1.89
N SER A 13 6.14 -22.80 2.40
CA SER A 13 7.32 -22.12 1.85
C SER A 13 8.65 -22.70 2.33
N VAL A 14 8.68 -23.30 3.53
CA VAL A 14 9.89 -23.89 4.09
C VAL A 14 10.14 -25.24 3.42
N LYS A 15 11.40 -25.48 2.99
CA LYS A 15 11.81 -26.75 2.39
C LYS A 15 12.18 -27.75 3.49
N GLY A 16 11.71 -28.99 3.35
CA GLY A 16 11.96 -30.06 4.32
C GLY A 16 10.96 -30.06 5.49
N ALA A 17 11.10 -31.03 6.39
CA ALA A 17 10.20 -31.25 7.53
C ALA A 17 10.50 -30.33 8.73
N ILE A 18 10.85 -29.06 8.48
CA ILE A 18 11.17 -28.10 9.53
C ILE A 18 9.86 -27.42 9.99
N PRO A 19 9.50 -27.51 11.28
CA PRO A 19 8.29 -26.85 11.79
C PRO A 19 8.45 -25.33 11.80
N VAL A 20 7.36 -24.62 11.49
CA VAL A 20 7.28 -23.16 11.64
C VAL A 20 6.87 -22.84 13.07
N GLY A 21 7.60 -21.92 13.71
CA GLY A 21 7.23 -21.46 15.05
C GLY A 21 5.94 -20.65 15.04
N GLU A 22 5.07 -20.87 16.02
CA GLU A 22 3.76 -20.22 16.11
C GLU A 22 3.85 -18.68 16.08
N ILE A 23 4.87 -18.12 16.74
CA ILE A 23 5.11 -16.67 16.83
C ILE A 23 5.54 -16.08 15.47
N ALA A 24 6.15 -16.87 14.58
CA ALA A 24 6.62 -16.38 13.28
C ALA A 24 5.44 -15.90 12.41
N ALA A 25 4.33 -16.65 12.41
CA ALA A 25 3.13 -16.29 11.67
C ALA A 25 2.44 -15.05 12.25
N LEU A 26 2.44 -14.92 13.57
CA LEU A 26 1.93 -13.73 14.25
C LEU A 26 2.75 -12.49 13.87
N TYR A 27 4.08 -12.59 13.98
CA TYR A 27 4.99 -11.48 13.67
C TYR A 27 4.84 -11.01 12.22
N LEU A 28 4.84 -11.95 11.27
CA LEU A 28 4.64 -11.62 9.86
C LEU A 28 3.26 -11.02 9.59
N ALA A 29 2.20 -11.58 10.16
CA ALA A 29 0.85 -11.04 9.98
C ALA A 29 0.72 -9.60 10.51
N SER A 30 1.33 -9.31 11.66
CA SER A 30 1.34 -7.96 12.25
C SER A 30 2.10 -6.96 11.38
N ILE A 31 3.26 -7.34 10.83
CA ILE A 31 4.02 -6.47 9.92
C ILE A 31 3.24 -6.17 8.65
N LEU A 32 2.65 -7.21 8.04
CA LEU A 32 1.84 -7.04 6.83
C LEU A 32 0.61 -6.15 7.09
N GLU A 33 -0.01 -6.30 8.26
CA GLU A 33 -1.14 -5.46 8.69
C GLU A 33 -0.73 -4.00 8.87
N TYR A 34 0.38 -3.75 9.57
CA TYR A 34 0.91 -2.42 9.79
C TYR A 34 1.24 -1.72 8.46
N LEU A 35 2.02 -2.37 7.59
CA LEU A 35 2.41 -1.77 6.31
C LEU A 35 1.21 -1.51 5.40
N THR A 36 0.24 -2.42 5.37
CA THR A 36 -0.98 -2.23 4.57
C THR A 36 -1.81 -1.08 5.12
N ALA A 37 -1.91 -0.95 6.44
CA ALA A 37 -2.63 0.15 7.08
C ALA A 37 -1.98 1.50 6.77
N GLU A 38 -0.66 1.60 6.85
CA GLU A 38 0.08 2.85 6.61
C GLU A 38 -0.08 3.32 5.15
N VAL A 39 0.13 2.42 4.18
CA VAL A 39 -0.04 2.74 2.75
C VAL A 39 -1.47 3.19 2.45
N LEU A 40 -2.49 2.50 2.98
CA LEU A 40 -3.88 2.87 2.76
C LEU A 40 -4.27 4.16 3.48
N TYR A 41 -3.70 4.43 4.65
CA TYR A 41 -3.91 5.67 5.39
C TYR A 41 -3.39 6.88 4.59
N LEU A 42 -2.15 6.80 4.10
CA LEU A 42 -1.53 7.86 3.30
C LEU A 42 -2.28 8.05 1.97
N ALA A 43 -2.62 6.98 1.26
CA ALA A 43 -3.43 7.09 0.04
C ALA A 43 -4.83 7.67 0.30
N GLY A 44 -5.44 7.34 1.45
CA GLY A 44 -6.71 7.89 1.89
C GLY A 44 -6.64 9.38 2.21
N LYS A 45 -5.49 9.86 2.69
CA LYS A 45 -5.22 11.29 2.91
C LYS A 45 -5.17 12.04 1.57
N GLU A 46 -4.56 11.45 0.54
CA GLU A 46 -4.47 12.06 -0.79
C GLU A 46 -5.84 12.25 -1.48
N ILE A 47 -6.81 11.34 -1.31
CA ILE A 47 -8.18 11.55 -1.81
C ILE A 47 -8.83 12.82 -1.24
N LYS A 48 -8.52 13.12 0.03
CA LYS A 48 -9.12 14.23 0.77
C LYS A 48 -8.40 15.55 0.51
N SER A 49 -7.23 15.51 -0.13
CA SER A 49 -6.48 16.70 -0.51
C SER A 49 -7.33 17.59 -1.44
N PRO A 50 -7.42 18.91 -1.17
CA PRO A 50 -8.13 19.81 -2.05
C PRO A 50 -7.29 20.09 -3.30
N ASN A 51 -7.61 19.46 -4.43
CA ASN A 51 -7.04 19.85 -5.71
C ASN A 51 -7.43 21.31 -6.02
N VAL A 52 -6.55 22.06 -6.68
CA VAL A 52 -6.79 23.48 -7.02
C VAL A 52 -8.08 23.66 -7.82
N GLU A 53 -8.42 22.71 -8.69
CA GLU A 53 -9.71 22.64 -9.40
C GLU A 53 -10.92 22.51 -8.46
N ARG A 54 -10.76 21.80 -7.33
CA ARG A 54 -11.78 21.60 -6.29
C ARG A 54 -12.16 22.91 -5.56
N ILE A 55 -11.25 23.88 -5.50
CA ILE A 55 -11.46 25.20 -4.88
C ILE A 55 -12.22 26.13 -5.85
N THR A 56 -11.91 26.06 -7.14
CA THR A 56 -12.48 26.96 -8.16
C THR A 56 -13.85 26.50 -8.69
N GLU A 57 -14.27 25.26 -8.39
CA GLU A 57 -15.55 24.70 -8.84
C GLU A 57 -16.76 25.02 -7.94
N SER A 58 -17.91 25.21 -8.60
CA SER A 58 -19.21 25.49 -7.96
C SER A 58 -19.65 24.34 -7.02
N PRO A 59 -20.24 24.63 -5.83
CA PRO A 59 -20.64 23.63 -4.84
C PRO A 59 -21.49 22.47 -5.37
N SER A 60 -22.28 22.72 -6.40
CA SER A 60 -23.15 21.74 -7.05
C SER A 60 -22.38 20.69 -7.87
N LYS A 61 -21.15 20.99 -8.30
CA LYS A 61 -20.27 20.09 -9.06
C LYS A 61 -19.33 19.27 -8.17
N ARG A 62 -19.14 19.70 -6.91
CA ARG A 62 -18.31 19.03 -5.88
C ARG A 62 -18.81 17.65 -5.44
N ARG A 63 -20.02 17.24 -5.82
CA ARG A 63 -20.69 16.04 -5.26
C ARG A 63 -20.36 14.71 -5.94
N LYS A 64 -19.59 14.69 -7.03
CA LYS A 64 -19.25 13.44 -7.74
C LYS A 64 -17.74 13.18 -7.75
N ILE A 65 -17.13 13.29 -6.57
CA ILE A 65 -15.74 12.88 -6.35
C ILE A 65 -15.79 11.39 -6.03
N SER A 66 -15.03 10.57 -6.74
CA SER A 66 -14.90 9.17 -6.34
C SER A 66 -14.12 9.12 -5.03
N GLU A 67 -14.74 8.67 -3.96
CA GLU A 67 -14.08 8.37 -2.68
C GLU A 67 -13.22 7.08 -2.75
N GLN A 68 -12.96 6.60 -3.95
CA GLN A 68 -12.21 5.39 -4.23
C GLN A 68 -10.71 5.71 -4.35
N ILE A 69 -9.89 4.91 -3.67
CA ILE A 69 -8.44 4.92 -3.86
C ILE A 69 -8.14 4.49 -5.30
N THR A 70 -7.39 5.34 -6.00
CA THR A 70 -6.91 5.10 -7.36
C THR A 70 -5.42 4.81 -7.28
N GLU A 71 -4.86 4.35 -8.39
CA GLU A 71 -3.43 4.11 -8.50
C GLU A 71 -2.60 5.39 -8.25
N GLU A 72 -3.04 6.54 -8.74
CA GLU A 72 -2.39 7.85 -8.54
C GLU A 72 -2.30 8.23 -7.05
N HIS A 73 -3.36 7.99 -6.27
CA HIS A 73 -3.34 8.25 -4.83
C HIS A 73 -2.33 7.35 -4.10
N LEU A 74 -2.16 6.11 -4.55
CA LEU A 74 -1.15 5.20 -4.00
C LEU A 74 0.27 5.65 -4.36
N GLN A 75 0.49 6.11 -5.60
CA GLN A 75 1.79 6.64 -6.00
C GLN A 75 2.19 7.86 -5.18
N HIS A 76 1.33 8.88 -5.12
CA HIS A 76 1.62 10.10 -4.36
C HIS A 76 1.84 9.82 -2.87
N ALA A 77 1.11 8.86 -2.30
CA ALA A 77 1.30 8.43 -0.93
C ALA A 77 2.67 7.76 -0.70
N ILE A 78 3.15 6.96 -1.65
CA ILE A 78 4.46 6.29 -1.56
C ILE A 78 5.59 7.28 -1.80
N GLU A 79 5.50 8.12 -2.83
CA GLU A 79 6.51 9.14 -3.16
C GLU A 79 6.58 10.26 -2.10
N GLY A 80 5.45 10.53 -1.43
CA GLY A 80 5.36 11.53 -0.36
C GLY A 80 5.91 11.06 0.99
N ASP A 81 6.24 9.77 1.14
CA ASP A 81 6.78 9.19 2.38
C ASP A 81 8.15 8.57 2.13
N TYR A 82 9.19 9.09 2.80
CA TYR A 82 10.57 8.68 2.58
C TYR A 82 10.85 7.20 2.90
N GLU A 83 10.20 6.65 3.94
CA GLU A 83 10.41 5.26 4.34
C GLU A 83 9.80 4.30 3.33
N LEU A 84 8.58 4.60 2.87
CA LEU A 84 7.92 3.86 1.81
C LEU A 84 8.63 4.03 0.47
N GLU A 85 9.00 5.24 0.08
CA GLU A 85 9.78 5.50 -1.14
C GLU A 85 11.05 4.66 -1.15
N THR A 86 11.81 4.65 -0.05
CA THR A 86 13.02 3.84 0.10
C THR A 86 12.72 2.34 -0.02
N LEU A 87 11.66 1.87 0.64
CA LEU A 87 11.23 0.47 0.60
C LEU A 87 10.85 0.04 -0.84
N PHE A 88 10.07 0.85 -1.55
CA PHE A 88 9.58 0.52 -2.89
C PHE A 88 10.61 0.73 -3.99
N ASN A 89 11.56 1.67 -3.85
CA ASN A 89 12.67 1.82 -4.80
C ASN A 89 13.64 0.63 -4.80
N SER A 90 13.70 -0.11 -3.68
CA SER A 90 14.47 -1.37 -3.63
C SER A 90 13.79 -2.53 -4.38
N LEU A 91 12.52 -2.38 -4.73
CA LEU A 91 11.73 -3.35 -5.46
C LEU A 91 11.65 -2.92 -6.93
N ASP A 92 11.89 -3.82 -7.88
CA ASP A 92 11.62 -3.55 -9.31
C ASP A 92 10.10 -3.60 -9.55
N VAL A 93 9.39 -2.62 -9.00
CA VAL A 93 7.96 -2.44 -9.20
C VAL A 93 7.78 -1.85 -10.58
N SER A 94 6.99 -2.51 -11.43
CA SER A 94 6.70 -2.08 -12.81
C SER A 94 6.21 -0.62 -12.96
N TRP A 95 5.78 0.00 -11.85
CA TRP A 95 5.53 1.43 -11.74
C TRP A 95 6.75 2.30 -12.10
N ASN A 96 7.95 1.93 -11.65
CA ASN A 96 9.20 2.66 -11.90
C ASN A 96 9.67 2.57 -13.35
N ASN A 97 9.17 1.60 -14.13
CA ASN A 97 9.58 1.37 -15.52
C ASN A 97 8.79 2.21 -16.55
N LYS A 98 7.85 3.07 -16.12
CA LYS A 98 7.14 3.99 -17.02
C LYS A 98 8.00 5.17 -17.50
N THR A 99 9.15 5.44 -16.87
CA THR A 99 10.09 6.51 -17.27
C THR A 99 11.18 6.03 -18.23
N ALA A 100 11.26 4.73 -18.56
CA ALA A 100 12.27 4.15 -19.45
C ALA A 100 11.80 3.97 -20.91
N LYS A 101 10.74 4.67 -21.33
CA LYS A 101 10.25 4.71 -22.71
C LYS A 101 10.18 6.15 -23.23
N GLU A 102 11.34 6.80 -23.33
CA GLU A 102 11.60 7.90 -24.27
C GLU A 102 13.00 7.74 -24.86
#